data_AF-A0A971R7L9-F1
#
_entry.id   AF-A0A971R7L9-F1
#
_cell.length_a   1.000
_cell.length_b   1.000
_cell.length_c   1.000
_cell.angle_alpha   90.00
_cell.angle_beta   90.00
_cell.angle_gamma   90.00
#
_symmetry.space_group_name_H-M   'P 1'
#
loop_
_entity.id
_entity.type
_entity.pdbx_description
1 polymer ?
#
loop_
_entity_poly.entity_id
_entity_poly.type
_entity_poly.pdbx_seq_one_letter_code
_entity_poly.pdbx_strand_id
1 'polypeptide(L)'
;MQLAEALSLPVLAGTEMNKPGQREMDDFDAVELRPYWPAFKRGAAWLWGHTAMARRFGCGHQSSWARGWMPSRSARLGFFAALGSSLAANDPRWEQVEQALVQGPEGILAALTH
;
A
#
# COMPACT_ATOMS: atom_id res chain seq x y z
N MET A 1 3.20 -6.96 15.74
CA MET A 1 2.06 -6.52 14.90
C MET A 1 1.14 -5.55 15.63
N GLN A 2 0.64 -5.88 16.83
CA GLN A 2 -0.30 -5.05 17.59
C GLN A 2 0.07 -3.56 17.70
N LEU A 3 1.33 -3.23 18.02
CA LEU A 3 1.76 -1.82 18.11
C LEU A 3 1.71 -1.10 16.76
N ALA A 4 2.12 -1.77 15.67
CA ALA A 4 2.07 -1.19 14.33
C ALA A 4 0.62 -0.91 13.92
N GLU A 5 -0.31 -1.83 14.24
CA GLU A 5 -1.74 -1.64 14.01
C GLU A 5 -2.30 -0.46 14.82
N ALA A 6 -1.99 -0.39 16.12
CA ALA A 6 -2.42 0.69 17.01
C ALA A 6 -1.92 2.06 16.52
N LEU A 7 -0.73 2.12 15.92
CA LEU A 7 -0.15 3.36 15.39
C LEU A 7 -0.49 3.61 13.90
N SER A 8 -1.25 2.71 13.26
CA SER A 8 -1.53 2.76 11.82
C SER A 8 -0.26 2.84 10.96
N LEU A 9 0.73 2.02 11.28
CA LEU A 9 2.00 1.93 10.57
C LEU A 9 2.00 0.74 9.60
N PRO A 10 2.41 0.92 8.33
CA PRO A 10 2.60 -0.19 7.42
C PRO A 10 3.83 -1.00 7.86
N VAL A 11 3.75 -2.33 7.73
CA VAL A 11 4.88 -3.22 8.01
C VAL A 11 5.48 -3.66 6.69
N LEU A 12 6.70 -3.22 6.41
CA LEU A 12 7.46 -3.61 5.23
C LEU A 12 8.45 -4.71 5.65
N ALA A 13 8.36 -5.87 5.01
CA ALA A 13 9.36 -6.93 5.13
C ALA A 13 10.24 -6.90 3.88
N GLY A 14 11.54 -6.95 4.09
CA GLY A 14 12.56 -6.97 3.07
C GLY A 14 13.93 -7.08 3.72
N THR A 15 14.93 -7.52 2.98
CA THR A 15 16.29 -7.67 3.48
C THR A 15 17.11 -6.42 3.17
N GLU A 16 17.41 -5.62 4.20
CA GLU A 16 18.55 -4.72 4.13
C GLU A 16 19.75 -5.46 4.71
N MET A 17 20.71 -5.81 3.84
CA MET A 17 22.05 -6.34 4.18
C MET A 17 22.13 -7.80 4.67
N ASN A 18 22.11 -8.77 3.75
CA ASN A 18 22.89 -9.99 3.99
C ASN A 18 24.37 -9.64 3.81
N LYS A 19 25.19 -9.76 4.87
CA LYS A 19 26.65 -9.79 4.70
C LYS A 19 27.00 -10.94 3.75
N PRO A 20 28.02 -10.80 2.87
CA PRO A 20 28.52 -11.92 2.08
C PRO A 20 28.82 -13.11 3.00
N GLY A 21 28.13 -14.24 2.79
CA GLY A 21 28.27 -15.46 3.59
C GLY A 21 27.19 -15.73 4.65
N GLN A 22 26.21 -14.84 4.85
CA GLN A 22 24.98 -15.20 5.59
C GLN A 22 24.00 -15.96 4.69
N ARG A 23 23.21 -16.87 5.29
CA ARG A 23 22.08 -17.53 4.62
C ARG A 23 21.20 -16.47 3.97
N GLU A 24 20.72 -16.73 2.75
CA GLU A 24 19.61 -15.99 2.17
C GLU A 24 18.43 -16.08 3.15
N MET A 25 18.27 -15.04 3.95
CA MET A 25 17.21 -14.92 4.95
C MET A 25 15.94 -14.42 4.26
N ASP A 26 15.57 -15.07 3.15
CA ASP A 26 14.38 -14.76 2.35
C ASP A 26 13.48 -15.99 2.20
N ASP A 27 13.52 -16.90 3.18
CA ASP A 27 12.52 -17.96 3.28
C ASP A 27 11.21 -17.37 3.83
N PHE A 28 10.46 -16.67 2.97
CA PHE A 28 9.09 -16.22 3.26
C PHE A 28 8.11 -17.39 3.42
N ASP A 29 8.53 -18.62 3.10
CA ASP A 29 7.78 -19.85 3.32
C ASP A 29 8.01 -20.44 4.73
N ALA A 30 8.98 -19.90 5.47
CA ALA A 30 9.28 -20.24 6.87
C ALA A 30 8.01 -20.19 7.72
N VAL A 31 7.79 -21.25 8.50
CA VAL A 31 6.54 -21.45 9.27
C VAL A 31 6.32 -20.32 10.27
N GLU A 32 7.40 -19.74 10.78
CA GLU A 32 7.45 -18.63 11.73
C GLU A 32 6.94 -17.32 11.11
N LEU A 33 7.04 -17.16 9.80
CA LEU A 33 6.60 -15.95 9.08
C LEU A 33 5.14 -16.02 8.61
N ARG A 34 4.56 -17.22 8.52
CA ARG A 34 3.18 -17.42 8.05
C ARG A 34 2.13 -16.58 8.81
N PRO A 35 2.20 -16.40 10.14
CA PRO A 35 1.25 -15.53 10.84
C PRO A 35 1.32 -14.06 10.41
N TYR A 36 2.45 -13.61 9.84
CA TYR A 36 2.73 -12.23 9.51
C TYR A 36 2.51 -11.89 8.04
N TRP A 37 2.33 -12.89 7.18
CA TRP A 37 2.06 -12.72 5.74
C TRP A 37 0.95 -11.71 5.42
N PRO A 38 -0.20 -11.71 6.13
CA PRO A 38 -1.24 -10.71 5.89
C PRO A 38 -0.76 -9.28 6.10
N ALA A 39 0.11 -9.04 7.10
CA ALA A 39 0.67 -7.73 7.36
C ALA A 39 1.70 -7.33 6.28
N PHE A 40 2.55 -8.27 5.86
CA PHE A 40 3.56 -8.03 4.82
C PHE A 40 2.92 -7.72 3.46
N LYS A 41 1.93 -8.53 3.04
CA LYS A 41 1.19 -8.29 1.79
C LYS A 41 0.49 -6.94 1.81
N ARG A 42 -0.14 -6.58 2.93
CA ARG A 42 -0.80 -5.27 3.09
C ARG A 42 0.22 -4.13 3.04
N GLY A 43 1.38 -4.28 3.68
CA GLY A 43 2.46 -3.29 3.62
C GLY A 43 3.02 -3.09 2.22
N ALA A 44 3.27 -4.18 1.49
CA ALA A 44 3.73 -4.13 0.10
C ALA A 44 2.69 -3.46 -0.82
N ALA A 45 1.41 -3.84 -0.68
CA ALA A 45 0.33 -3.22 -1.42
C ALA A 45 0.21 -1.73 -1.09
N TRP A 46 0.30 -1.36 0.19
CA TRP A 46 0.31 0.05 0.60
C TRP A 46 1.48 0.81 -0.04
N LEU A 47 2.69 0.27 0.02
CA LEU A 47 3.90 0.90 -0.52
C LEU A 47 3.72 1.19 -2.01
N TRP A 48 3.26 0.18 -2.76
CA TRP A 48 2.96 0.34 -4.17
C TRP A 48 1.85 1.36 -4.43
N GLY A 49 0.68 1.21 -3.80
CA GLY A 49 -0.49 2.07 -4.05
C GLY A 49 -0.21 3.54 -3.75
N HIS A 50 0.45 3.84 -2.62
CA HIS A 50 0.89 5.19 -2.29
C HIS A 50 1.90 5.73 -3.29
N THR A 51 2.89 4.93 -3.68
CA THR A 51 3.96 5.37 -4.59
C THR A 51 3.41 5.63 -6.00
N ALA A 52 2.51 4.76 -6.47
CA ALA A 52 1.87 4.90 -7.78
C ALA A 52 1.03 6.18 -7.86
N MET A 53 0.20 6.45 -6.84
CA MET A 53 -0.59 7.68 -6.74
C MET A 53 0.27 8.94 -6.60
N ALA A 54 1.36 8.86 -5.83
CA ALA A 54 2.29 9.97 -5.69
C ALA A 54 2.96 10.31 -7.02
N ARG A 55 3.43 9.30 -7.76
CA ARG A 55 4.13 9.50 -9.04
C ARG A 55 3.23 9.97 -10.17
N ARG A 56 1.99 9.48 -10.25
CA ARG A 56 1.06 9.81 -11.34
C ARG A 56 0.35 11.14 -11.11
N PHE A 57 -0.09 11.39 -9.88
CA PHE A 57 -1.06 12.45 -9.60
C PHE A 57 -0.67 13.36 -8.44
N GLY A 58 0.53 13.19 -7.85
CA GLY A 58 0.92 13.91 -6.63
C GLY A 58 0.10 13.54 -5.38
N CYS A 59 -0.73 12.49 -5.46
CA CYS A 59 -1.73 12.12 -4.45
C CYS A 59 -1.25 11.02 -3.50
N GLY A 60 0.01 11.08 -3.07
CA GLY A 60 0.60 10.09 -2.14
C GLY A 60 0.05 10.15 -0.71
N HIS A 61 0.50 9.23 0.15
CA HIS A 61 0.03 9.07 1.55
C HIS A 61 0.07 10.36 2.38
N GLN A 62 1.05 11.22 2.14
CA GLN A 62 1.25 12.48 2.86
C GLN A 62 0.90 13.70 1.98
N SER A 63 0.15 13.53 0.89
CA SER A 63 -0.29 14.65 0.06
C SER A 63 -1.41 15.47 0.72
N SER A 64 -1.63 16.70 0.25
CA SER A 64 -2.78 17.51 0.63
C SER A 64 -4.10 16.81 0.27
N TRP A 65 -4.18 16.22 -0.93
CA TRP A 65 -5.34 15.44 -1.36
C TRP A 65 -5.67 14.31 -0.38
N ALA A 66 -4.67 13.50 -0.01
CA ALA A 66 -4.89 12.38 0.90
C ALA A 66 -5.27 12.85 2.31
N ARG A 67 -4.65 13.92 2.83
CA ARG A 67 -5.02 14.48 4.14
C ARG A 67 -6.41 15.14 4.15
N GLY A 68 -6.81 15.75 3.03
CA GLY A 68 -8.12 16.39 2.88
C GLY A 68 -9.25 15.38 2.89
N TRP A 69 -9.14 14.32 2.09
CA TRP A 69 -10.18 13.28 2.00
C TRP A 69 -10.12 12.26 3.14
N MET A 70 -8.93 11.95 3.65
CA MET A 70 -8.71 10.93 4.68
C MET A 70 -7.83 11.48 5.80
N PRO A 71 -8.41 12.22 6.78
CA PRO A 71 -7.64 12.82 7.87
C PRO A 71 -6.93 11.80 8.76
N SER A 72 -7.53 10.61 8.95
CA SER A 72 -6.95 9.56 9.79
C SER A 72 -5.85 8.78 9.04
N ARG A 73 -4.76 8.46 9.76
CA ARG A 73 -3.69 7.60 9.22
C ARG A 73 -4.20 6.22 8.81
N SER A 74 -5.11 5.66 9.60
CA SER A 74 -5.73 4.35 9.33
C SER A 74 -6.53 4.36 8.03
N ALA A 75 -7.34 5.39 7.78
CA ALA A 75 -8.09 5.51 6.53
C ALA A 75 -7.16 5.58 5.31
N ARG A 76 -6.10 6.39 5.38
CA ARG A 76 -5.09 6.47 4.32
C ARG A 76 -4.40 5.12 4.11
N LEU A 77 -3.98 4.46 5.19
CA LEU A 77 -3.32 3.16 5.10
C LEU A 77 -4.22 2.13 4.42
N GLY A 78 -5.50 2.06 4.81
CA GLY A 78 -6.50 1.19 4.21
C GLY A 78 -6.70 1.46 2.72
N PHE A 79 -6.90 2.72 2.34
CA PHE A 79 -7.10 3.12 0.95
C PHE A 79 -5.92 2.74 0.05
N PHE A 80 -4.69 3.13 0.41
CA PHE A 80 -3.53 2.86 -0.44
C PHE A 80 -3.20 1.36 -0.51
N ALA A 81 -3.49 0.59 0.55
CA ALA A 81 -3.37 -0.87 0.51
C ALA A 81 -4.40 -1.51 -0.42
N ALA A 82 -5.66 -1.06 -0.39
CA ALA A 82 -6.69 -1.56 -1.28
C ALA A 82 -6.38 -1.23 -2.75
N LEU A 83 -5.98 0.01 -3.01
CA LEU A 83 -5.58 0.46 -4.35
C LEU A 83 -4.40 -0.36 -4.89
N GLY A 84 -3.34 -0.50 -4.09
CA GLY A 84 -2.15 -1.24 -4.52
C GLY A 84 -2.36 -2.75 -4.64
N SER A 85 -3.39 -3.30 -3.99
CA SER A 85 -3.79 -4.69 -4.23
C SER A 85 -4.59 -4.87 -5.52
N SER A 86 -5.13 -3.78 -6.07
CA SER A 86 -6.10 -3.82 -7.18
C SER A 86 -5.49 -3.47 -8.54
N LEU A 87 -4.36 -2.74 -8.57
CA LEU A 87 -3.80 -2.17 -9.79
C LEU A 87 -2.34 -2.58 -9.99
N ALA A 88 -2.01 -3.04 -11.20
CA ALA A 88 -0.63 -3.19 -11.65
C ALA A 88 -0.07 -1.87 -12.22
N ALA A 89 1.24 -1.82 -12.46
CA ALA A 89 1.89 -0.63 -13.00
C ALA A 89 1.37 -0.23 -14.40
N ASN A 90 1.03 -1.20 -15.24
CA ASN A 90 0.53 -1.03 -16.60
C ASN A 90 -0.99 -1.24 -16.72
N ASP A 91 -1.72 -1.18 -15.61
CA ASP A 91 -3.15 -1.39 -15.60
C ASP A 91 -3.89 -0.28 -16.38
N PRO A 92 -4.73 -0.59 -17.38
CA PRO A 92 -5.43 0.43 -18.16
C PRO A 92 -6.40 1.27 -17.32
N ARG A 93 -6.83 0.77 -16.15
CA ARG A 93 -7.78 1.47 -15.27
C ARG A 93 -7.19 2.71 -14.57
N TRP A 94 -5.90 3.01 -14.77
CA TRP A 94 -5.31 4.29 -14.30
C TRP A 94 -6.04 5.52 -14.84
N GLU A 95 -6.62 5.45 -16.04
CA GLU A 95 -7.46 6.53 -16.59
C GLU A 95 -8.72 6.77 -15.76
N GLN A 96 -9.36 5.69 -15.29
CA GLN A 96 -10.54 5.77 -14.42
C GLN A 96 -10.18 6.35 -13.05
N VAL A 97 -9.00 6.01 -12.52
CA VAL A 97 -8.48 6.59 -11.27
C VAL A 97 -8.30 8.09 -11.42
N GLU A 98 -7.72 8.56 -12.54
CA GLU A 98 -7.53 9.99 -12.81
C GLU A 98 -8.87 10.74 -12.84
N GLN A 99 -9.86 10.21 -13.55
CA GLN A 99 -11.20 10.78 -13.63
C GLN A 99 -11.91 10.81 -12.27
N ALA A 100 -11.66 9.81 -11.42
CA ALA A 100 -12.25 9.70 -10.09
C ALA A 100 -11.53 10.52 -9.00
N LEU A 101 -10.39 11.15 -9.27
CA LEU A 101 -9.65 11.95 -8.28
C LEU A 101 -10.50 13.03 -7.60
N VAL A 102 -11.41 13.64 -8.35
CA VAL A 102 -12.33 14.69 -7.86
C VAL A 102 -13.45 14.14 -6.98
N GLN A 103 -13.75 12.84 -7.09
CA GLN A 103 -14.75 12.13 -6.30
C GLN A 103 -14.13 11.53 -5.01
N GLY A 104 -12.81 11.65 -4.86
CA GLY A 104 -12.11 11.20 -3.68
C GLY A 104 -11.88 9.68 -3.63
N PRO A 105 -11.44 9.16 -2.45
CA PRO A 105 -11.04 7.76 -2.27
C PRO A 105 -12.15 6.75 -2.56
N GLU A 106 -13.39 7.05 -2.17
CA GLU A 106 -14.54 6.17 -2.40
C GLU A 106 -14.88 6.07 -3.88
N GLY A 107 -14.87 7.20 -4.60
CA GLY A 107 -15.06 7.22 -6.05
C GLY A 107 -14.00 6.42 -6.80
N ILE A 108 -12.74 6.53 -6.38
CA ILE A 108 -11.64 5.72 -6.94
C ILE A 108 -11.87 4.24 -6.69
N LEU A 109 -12.21 3.84 -5.47
CA LEU A 109 -12.44 2.41 -5.16
C LEU A 109 -13.66 1.86 -5.91
N ALA A 110 -14.74 2.64 -6.03
CA ALA A 110 -15.91 2.27 -6.83
C ALA A 110 -15.54 2.05 -8.31
N ALA A 111 -14.72 2.92 -8.90
CA ALA A 111 -14.29 2.81 -10.29
C ALA A 111 -13.47 1.54 -10.58
N LEU A 112 -12.86 0.93 -9.56
CA LEU A 112 -12.04 -0.28 -9.69
C LEU A 112 -12.81 -1.59 -9.51
N THR A 113 -14.10 -1.52 -9.18
CA THR A 113 -14.94 -2.69 -8.87
C THR A 113 -15.72 -3.20 -10.10
N HIS A 114 -15.61 -2.51 -11.25
CA HIS A 114 -16.25 -2.82 -12.53
C HIS A 114 -15.22 -3.05 -13.64
#